data_AF-A0A4P5TH02-F1
#
_entry.id   AF-A0A4P5TH02-F1
#
_cell.length_a   1.000
_cell.length_b   1.000
_cell.length_c   1.000
_cell.angle_alpha   90.00
_cell.angle_beta   90.00
_cell.angle_gamma   90.00
#
_symmetry.space_group_name_H-M   'P 1'
#
loop_
_entity.id
_entity.type
_entity.pdbx_description
1 polymer ?
#
loop_
_entity_poly.entity_id
_entity_poly.type
_entity_poly.pdbx_seq_one_letter_code
_entity_poly.pdbx_strand_id
1 'polypeptide(L)'
;MLTFLLSITCVIGQTDILDSGGKLSGAQASVDVKFYDLSLQINPDEKHISGKLLVDAKIVQPLSEFVLDLDSMLKVEMVRQITSSKSFQNVYFSHINGKIVISLTHTFQPGENIKLEVWYSGKPRIAPNPPWEGGFTFAKTPSGAHWIATSCQTNGADLWWPVKDHVSDEPDSMAINIRVPNPLVVASNGKLTSIEKHSDSTSTYHWFVSTPINVYNVALNIAPYLVVDGKMRSVAGDEFPVVFYALPEDVEKAKKLFPEIIAHLQFYEKYLGPYPFRIDKYGVAQTPHLGMEHQTIIAYGAKFNNGSMTGGKDWGFDALHHHELGHEWWGNLVTNADWKDMWIHEGFCSYMQALYQEDRLGKEAYLEYIHGMRRFTNVLPIAPNEVKTAKEIYRAPIYNKGAWTLHTLRYLLGDKTFFKVLRKMAYPNAEMEATSDGSACRFVQTSDFIKICEEASGLNLTWFFDIYVRQAALPVLEKTVENNVLFLKWKTPDQRPFPMPITIKTGKEWKRFEIPSKGISIPFDGKEAPIVDPEGWVLKM
;
A
#
# COMPACT_ATOMS: atom_id res chain seq x y z
N MET A 1 -43.65 47.68 -18.42
CA MET A 1 -42.19 47.83 -18.39
C MET A 1 -41.76 47.58 -16.94
N LEU A 2 -41.51 46.32 -16.60
CA LEU A 2 -41.20 45.88 -15.24
C LEU A 2 -39.85 45.15 -15.28
N THR A 3 -38.86 45.78 -14.67
CA THR A 3 -37.45 45.37 -14.66
C THR A 3 -37.27 44.25 -13.64
N PHE A 4 -36.88 43.04 -14.08
CA PHE A 4 -36.47 41.96 -13.20
C PHE A 4 -34.96 42.08 -12.94
N LEU A 5 -34.59 42.30 -11.67
CA LEU A 5 -33.22 42.27 -11.18
C LEU A 5 -32.85 40.84 -10.78
N LEU A 6 -31.73 40.37 -11.32
CA LEU A 6 -31.08 39.09 -11.06
C LEU A 6 -30.70 38.91 -9.58
N SER A 7 -30.85 37.69 -9.06
CA SER A 7 -29.96 37.13 -8.05
C SER A 7 -29.28 35.88 -8.61
N ILE A 8 -28.04 36.05 -9.08
CA ILE A 8 -27.13 34.92 -9.33
C ILE A 8 -26.55 34.54 -7.98
N THR A 9 -27.05 33.46 -7.38
CA THR A 9 -26.34 32.76 -6.31
C THR A 9 -25.14 32.05 -6.93
N CYS A 10 -23.96 32.64 -6.73
CA CYS A 10 -22.70 31.98 -7.00
C CYS A 10 -22.54 30.85 -5.97
N VAL A 11 -22.83 29.62 -6.37
CA VAL A 11 -22.41 28.42 -5.63
C VAL A 11 -20.90 28.31 -5.84
N ILE A 12 -20.13 28.81 -4.89
CA ILE A 12 -18.69 28.52 -4.83
C ILE A 12 -18.58 27.05 -4.41
N GLY A 13 -18.52 26.16 -5.39
CA GLY A 13 -18.09 24.78 -5.18
C GLY A 13 -16.58 24.81 -4.90
N GLN A 14 -16.21 24.75 -3.63
CA GLN A 14 -14.81 24.53 -3.24
C GLN A 14 -14.62 23.02 -3.02
N THR A 15 -14.55 22.31 -4.14
CA THR A 15 -14.14 20.90 -4.23
C THR A 15 -12.62 20.84 -4.42
N ASP A 16 -11.85 21.25 -3.41
CA ASP A 16 -10.44 20.86 -3.39
C ASP A 16 -10.40 19.43 -2.85
N ILE A 17 -10.30 18.47 -3.77
CA ILE A 17 -10.00 17.08 -3.43
C ILE A 17 -8.57 17.10 -2.87
N LEU A 18 -8.44 16.83 -1.58
CA LEU A 18 -7.17 16.66 -0.90
C LEU A 18 -6.46 15.44 -1.54
N ASP A 19 -5.19 15.64 -1.92
CA ASP A 19 -4.29 14.65 -2.49
C ASP A 19 -3.24 14.38 -1.43
N SER A 20 -3.13 13.15 -0.94
CA SER A 20 -2.23 12.81 0.16
C SER A 20 -0.77 12.98 -0.28
N GLY A 21 0.07 13.46 0.63
CA GLY A 21 1.48 13.75 0.37
C GLY A 21 1.75 15.19 -0.08
N GLY A 22 2.86 15.38 -0.80
CA GLY A 22 3.34 16.70 -1.19
C GLY A 22 4.33 17.30 -0.18
N LYS A 23 4.55 18.62 -0.23
CA LYS A 23 5.51 19.28 0.66
C LYS A 23 4.88 19.56 2.02
N LEU A 24 5.43 18.97 3.09
CA LEU A 24 5.07 19.33 4.46
C LEU A 24 5.22 20.83 4.72
N SER A 25 4.26 21.41 5.44
CA SER A 25 4.43 22.75 6.02
C SER A 25 5.56 22.73 7.06
N GLY A 26 6.16 23.89 7.33
CA GLY A 26 7.19 24.00 8.37
C GLY A 26 6.72 23.47 9.72
N ALA A 27 5.47 23.78 10.10
CA ALA A 27 4.88 23.28 11.35
C ALA A 27 4.73 21.75 11.37
N GLN A 28 4.24 21.12 10.30
CA GLN A 28 4.09 19.66 10.23
C GLN A 28 5.45 18.94 10.19
N ALA A 29 6.46 19.52 9.54
CA ALA A 29 7.82 18.98 9.51
C ALA A 29 8.55 19.11 10.86
N SER A 30 8.08 19.97 11.76
CA SER A 30 8.63 20.20 13.10
C SER A 30 8.11 19.22 14.16
N VAL A 31 7.27 18.26 13.77
CA VAL A 31 6.60 17.31 14.67
C VAL A 31 6.86 15.88 14.20
N ASP A 32 7.19 15.02 15.16
CA ASP A 32 7.29 13.56 15.04
C ASP A 32 6.19 12.94 15.92
N VAL A 33 5.13 12.42 15.30
CA VAL A 33 3.98 11.90 16.04
C VAL A 33 4.31 10.53 16.62
N LYS A 34 4.05 10.32 17.91
CA LYS A 34 4.36 9.07 18.61
C LYS A 34 3.15 8.19 18.84
N PHE A 35 2.00 8.80 19.10
CA PHE A 35 0.80 8.04 19.41
C PHE A 35 -0.46 8.82 19.08
N TYR A 36 -1.47 8.09 18.62
CA TYR A 36 -2.85 8.58 18.50
C TYR A 36 -3.78 7.73 19.38
N ASP A 37 -4.73 8.38 20.05
CA ASP A 37 -5.92 7.76 20.62
C ASP A 37 -7.14 8.38 19.96
N LEU A 38 -7.75 7.61 19.07
CA LEU A 38 -8.92 7.99 18.30
C LEU A 38 -10.16 7.38 18.94
N SER A 39 -11.07 8.24 19.39
CA SER A 39 -12.38 7.83 19.90
C SER A 39 -13.48 8.38 19.00
N LEU A 40 -14.27 7.52 18.38
CA LEU A 40 -15.29 7.90 17.41
C LEU A 40 -16.62 7.18 17.65
N GLN A 41 -17.71 7.92 17.66
CA GLN A 41 -19.06 7.38 17.57
C GLN A 41 -19.58 7.55 16.15
N ILE A 42 -20.16 6.47 15.60
CA ILE A 42 -20.71 6.44 14.25
C ILE A 42 -22.22 6.24 14.33
N ASN A 43 -22.97 7.18 13.76
CA ASN A 43 -24.40 7.03 13.49
C ASN A 43 -24.59 6.68 12.00
N PRO A 44 -24.86 5.41 11.66
CA PRO A 44 -24.94 4.98 10.28
C PRO A 44 -26.22 5.43 9.56
N ASP A 45 -27.31 5.67 10.29
CA ASP A 45 -28.57 6.15 9.70
C ASP A 45 -28.46 7.61 9.26
N GLU A 46 -27.79 8.43 10.06
CA GLU A 46 -27.55 9.84 9.75
C GLU A 46 -26.28 10.09 8.92
N LYS A 47 -25.46 9.04 8.74
CA LYS A 47 -24.11 9.11 8.15
C LYS A 47 -23.27 10.19 8.84
N HIS A 48 -23.29 10.16 10.16
CA HIS A 48 -22.68 11.17 11.02
C HIS A 48 -21.64 10.54 11.94
N ILE A 49 -20.55 11.26 12.19
CA ILE A 49 -19.52 10.89 13.14
C ILE A 49 -19.30 12.00 14.17
N SER A 50 -18.97 11.62 15.39
CA SER A 50 -18.60 12.56 16.45
C SER A 50 -17.58 11.92 17.36
N GLY A 51 -16.52 12.63 17.69
CA GLY A 51 -15.43 12.03 18.43
C GLY A 51 -14.35 13.00 18.84
N LYS A 52 -13.27 12.40 19.30
CA LYS A 52 -12.05 13.12 19.65
C LYS A 52 -10.82 12.34 19.25
N LEU A 53 -9.77 13.08 18.97
CA LEU A 53 -8.41 12.57 18.83
C LEU A 53 -7.55 13.12 19.94
N LEU A 54 -6.82 12.26 20.64
CA LEU A 54 -5.65 12.67 21.38
C LEU A 54 -4.40 12.34 20.55
N VAL A 55 -3.56 13.34 20.30
CA VAL A 55 -2.25 13.18 19.68
C VAL A 55 -1.16 13.39 20.72
N ASP A 56 -0.17 12.50 20.75
CA ASP A 56 1.07 12.62 21.51
C ASP A 56 2.24 12.68 20.53
N ALA A 57 3.03 13.75 20.60
CA ALA A 57 4.07 14.01 19.62
C ALA A 57 5.32 14.64 20.24
N LYS A 58 6.45 14.40 19.60
CA LYS A 58 7.74 14.99 19.92
C LYS A 58 8.04 16.15 18.98
N ILE A 59 8.49 17.26 19.55
CA ILE A 59 8.91 18.43 18.78
C ILE A 59 10.35 18.25 18.30
N VAL A 60 10.61 18.46 17.01
CA VAL A 60 11.96 18.32 16.42
C VAL A 60 12.59 19.65 16.00
N GLN A 61 11.79 20.71 15.86
CA GLN A 61 12.22 22.09 15.62
C GLN A 61 11.35 23.06 16.43
N PRO A 62 11.82 24.28 16.77
CA PRO A 62 11.01 25.22 17.54
C PRO A 62 9.62 25.45 16.92
N LEU A 63 8.57 25.32 17.73
CA LEU A 63 7.19 25.28 17.27
C LEU A 63 6.26 26.12 18.15
N SER A 64 5.61 27.12 17.57
CA SER A 64 4.56 27.92 18.23
C SER A 64 3.14 27.61 17.72
N GLU A 65 3.03 26.87 16.62
CA GLU A 65 1.76 26.46 16.02
C GLU A 65 1.82 25.00 15.63
N PHE A 66 0.81 24.22 16.01
CA PHE A 66 0.68 22.82 15.62
C PHE A 66 -0.35 22.70 14.51
N VAL A 67 -0.07 21.89 13.48
CA VAL A 67 -0.97 21.74 12.32
C VAL A 67 -1.36 20.28 12.15
N LEU A 68 -2.66 20.03 12.10
CA LEU A 68 -3.27 18.77 11.66
C LEU A 68 -4.11 19.02 10.41
N ASP A 69 -4.28 17.99 9.61
CA ASP A 69 -5.21 17.89 8.50
C ASP A 69 -6.57 17.39 9.01
N LEU A 70 -7.66 17.92 8.45
CA LEU A 70 -9.02 17.42 8.61
C LEU A 70 -9.90 18.02 7.52
N ASP A 71 -10.68 17.21 6.80
CA ASP A 71 -11.61 17.68 5.79
C ASP A 71 -12.57 18.75 6.36
N SER A 72 -12.78 19.82 5.59
CA SER A 72 -13.62 20.97 5.99
C SER A 72 -15.11 20.61 6.13
N MET A 73 -15.50 19.41 5.71
CA MET A 73 -16.83 18.84 5.99
C MET A 73 -17.05 18.50 7.48
N LEU A 74 -15.98 18.35 8.25
CA LEU A 74 -16.02 18.04 9.67
C LEU A 74 -15.73 19.30 10.49
N LYS A 75 -16.56 19.58 11.48
CA LYS A 75 -16.42 20.76 12.33
C LYS A 75 -15.54 20.43 13.53
N VAL A 76 -14.47 21.19 13.72
CA VAL A 76 -13.71 21.18 14.98
C VAL A 76 -14.46 22.01 16.03
N GLU A 77 -14.80 21.39 17.14
CA GLU A 77 -15.56 22.01 18.23
C GLU A 77 -14.66 22.63 19.29
N MET A 78 -13.54 21.96 19.59
CA MET A 78 -12.62 22.35 20.65
C MET A 78 -11.24 21.73 20.43
N VAL A 79 -10.20 22.47 20.79
CA VAL A 79 -8.84 21.94 20.94
C VAL A 79 -8.32 22.24 22.34
N ARG A 80 -7.75 21.22 22.99
CA ARG A 80 -7.13 21.31 24.31
C ARG A 80 -5.68 20.90 24.25
N GLN A 81 -4.82 21.66 24.90
CA GLN A 81 -3.44 21.27 25.19
C GLN A 81 -3.35 20.67 26.58
N ILE A 82 -2.65 19.55 26.72
CA ILE A 82 -2.34 18.96 28.04
C ILE A 82 -1.06 19.62 28.56
N THR A 83 -1.13 20.19 29.74
CA THR A 83 0.01 20.85 30.40
C THR A 83 0.91 19.83 31.12
N SER A 84 2.09 20.29 31.56
CA SER A 84 3.00 19.48 32.39
C SER A 84 2.37 19.00 33.70
N SER A 85 1.39 19.73 34.24
CA SER A 85 0.61 19.33 35.42
C SER A 85 -0.52 18.33 35.12
N LYS A 86 -0.59 17.80 33.89
CA LYS A 86 -1.67 16.94 33.38
C LYS A 86 -3.06 17.60 33.42
N SER A 87 -3.13 18.93 33.44
CA SER A 87 -4.38 19.66 33.29
C SER A 87 -4.65 19.97 31.83
N PHE A 88 -5.92 20.14 31.46
CA PHE A 88 -6.31 20.56 30.12
C PHE A 88 -6.49 22.07 30.05
N GLN A 89 -5.94 22.68 29.01
CA GLN A 89 -6.13 24.10 28.70
C GLN A 89 -6.69 24.24 27.29
N ASN A 90 -7.81 24.97 27.13
CA ASN A 90 -8.31 25.30 25.79
C ASN A 90 -7.32 26.22 25.09
N VAL A 91 -7.06 25.93 23.81
CA VAL A 91 -6.17 26.74 22.95
C VAL A 91 -6.94 27.28 21.75
N TYR A 92 -6.46 28.41 21.22
CA TYR A 92 -7.03 28.96 19.99
C TYR A 92 -6.67 28.07 18.81
N PHE A 93 -7.61 27.92 17.89
CA PHE A 93 -7.39 27.22 16.64
C PHE A 93 -8.19 27.89 15.51
N SER A 94 -7.78 27.62 14.28
CA SER A 94 -8.59 27.86 13.08
C SER A 94 -8.65 26.59 12.26
N HIS A 95 -9.77 26.37 11.58
CA HIS A 95 -9.94 25.25 10.64
C HIS A 95 -10.34 25.82 9.29
N ILE A 96 -9.38 25.92 8.38
CA ILE A 96 -9.53 26.57 7.08
C ILE A 96 -8.81 25.72 6.03
N ASN A 97 -9.45 25.48 4.88
CA ASN A 97 -8.89 24.74 3.75
C ASN A 97 -8.29 23.38 4.14
N GLY A 98 -9.00 22.60 4.96
CA GLY A 98 -8.55 21.27 5.37
C GLY A 98 -7.46 21.24 6.44
N LYS A 99 -7.04 22.39 6.99
CA LYS A 99 -5.97 22.47 8.00
C LYS A 99 -6.51 23.01 9.33
N ILE A 100 -6.26 22.30 10.41
CA ILE A 100 -6.44 22.75 11.79
C ILE A 100 -5.13 23.38 12.25
N VAL A 101 -5.07 24.71 12.31
CA VAL A 101 -3.91 25.44 12.83
C VAL A 101 -4.16 25.80 14.29
N ILE A 102 -3.34 25.29 15.18
CA ILE A 102 -3.52 25.36 16.65
C ILE A 102 -2.43 26.25 17.22
N SER A 103 -2.81 27.37 17.84
CA SER A 103 -1.88 28.28 18.51
C SER A 103 -1.47 27.72 19.86
N LEU A 104 -0.18 27.39 20.00
CA LEU A 104 0.35 26.80 21.24
C LEU A 104 0.49 27.85 22.33
N THR A 105 0.41 27.42 23.59
CA THR A 105 0.52 28.31 24.76
C THR A 105 1.88 29.01 24.90
N HIS A 106 2.92 28.43 24.29
CA HIS A 106 4.27 28.95 24.20
C HIS A 106 5.01 28.25 23.06
N THR A 107 6.20 28.74 22.71
CA THR A 107 7.05 28.08 21.72
C THR A 107 7.75 26.87 22.35
N PHE A 108 7.36 25.68 21.91
CA PHE A 108 8.04 24.44 22.24
C PHE A 108 9.39 24.36 21.54
N GLN A 109 10.35 23.73 22.19
CA GLN A 109 11.73 23.51 21.74
C GLN A 109 11.94 22.05 21.32
N PRO A 110 12.97 21.78 20.50
CA PRO A 110 13.33 20.42 20.12
C PRO A 110 13.53 19.50 21.32
N GLY A 111 12.94 18.30 21.27
CA GLY A 111 13.00 17.29 22.33
C GLY A 111 11.85 17.35 23.32
N GLU A 112 11.07 18.44 23.36
CA GLU A 112 9.87 18.51 24.19
C GLU A 112 8.72 17.68 23.60
N ASN A 113 7.85 17.19 24.48
CA ASN A 113 6.65 16.45 24.09
C ASN A 113 5.42 17.35 24.21
N ILE A 114 4.48 17.16 23.31
CA ILE A 114 3.19 17.85 23.31
C ILE A 114 2.07 16.83 23.20
N LYS A 115 0.98 17.07 23.96
CA LYS A 115 -0.28 16.35 23.77
C LYS A 115 -1.41 17.33 23.51
N LEU A 116 -2.19 17.05 22.47
CA LEU A 116 -3.36 17.82 22.08
C LEU A 116 -4.56 16.89 22.00
N GLU A 117 -5.72 17.37 22.45
CA GLU A 117 -7.02 16.71 22.28
C GLU A 117 -7.88 17.58 21.35
N VAL A 118 -8.35 17.00 20.24
CA VAL A 118 -9.16 17.67 19.20
C VAL A 118 -10.54 17.02 19.17
N TRP A 119 -11.57 17.80 19.45
CA TRP A 119 -12.97 17.36 19.39
C TRP A 119 -13.59 17.81 18.07
N TYR A 120 -14.28 16.90 17.40
CA TYR A 120 -14.86 17.16 16.08
C TYR A 120 -16.12 16.33 15.82
N SER A 121 -16.96 16.82 14.93
CA SER A 121 -18.17 16.12 14.50
C SER A 121 -18.61 16.55 13.10
N GLY A 122 -19.46 15.75 12.46
CA GLY A 122 -20.07 16.10 11.20
C GLY A 122 -20.39 14.88 10.33
N LYS A 123 -20.69 15.14 9.06
CA LYS A 123 -20.88 14.10 8.05
C LYS A 123 -19.56 13.93 7.30
N PRO A 124 -18.86 12.79 7.45
CA PRO A 124 -17.61 12.59 6.74
C PRO A 124 -17.87 12.50 5.24
N ARG A 125 -16.81 12.70 4.45
CA ARG A 125 -16.86 12.52 3.00
C ARG A 125 -17.31 11.10 2.65
N ILE A 126 -18.28 10.99 1.76
CA ILE A 126 -18.69 9.70 1.17
C ILE A 126 -17.73 9.40 0.02
N ALA A 127 -17.14 8.21 0.02
CA ALA A 127 -16.25 7.74 -1.04
C ALA A 127 -17.00 7.70 -2.39
N PRO A 128 -16.61 8.50 -3.40
CA PRO A 128 -17.28 8.51 -4.70
C PRO A 128 -17.05 7.21 -5.48
N ASN A 129 -15.86 6.62 -5.36
CA ASN A 129 -15.44 5.43 -6.10
C ASN A 129 -14.44 4.62 -5.26
N PRO A 130 -14.87 3.98 -4.16
CA PRO A 130 -13.97 3.26 -3.28
C PRO A 130 -13.39 2.00 -3.98
N PRO A 131 -12.11 1.68 -3.79
CA PRO A 131 -11.14 2.37 -2.92
C PRO A 131 -10.39 3.54 -3.58
N TRP A 132 -10.56 3.76 -4.88
CA TRP A 132 -9.76 4.69 -5.70
C TRP A 132 -9.97 6.17 -5.39
N GLU A 133 -11.21 6.54 -5.05
CA GLU A 133 -11.58 7.84 -4.48
C GLU A 133 -12.19 7.60 -3.10
N GLY A 134 -11.45 8.04 -2.08
CA GLY A 134 -11.59 7.62 -0.70
C GLY A 134 -12.64 8.37 0.13
N GLY A 135 -12.79 7.92 1.37
CA GLY A 135 -13.74 8.39 2.36
C GLY A 135 -14.50 7.23 3.02
N PHE A 136 -15.65 7.54 3.58
CA PHE A 136 -16.58 6.54 4.11
C PHE A 136 -17.42 5.91 3.00
N THR A 137 -17.51 4.59 3.00
CA THR A 137 -18.53 3.85 2.26
C THR A 137 -19.64 3.47 3.22
N PHE A 138 -20.86 4.01 3.04
CA PHE A 138 -22.06 3.57 3.77
C PHE A 138 -22.94 2.74 2.84
N ALA A 139 -22.77 1.42 2.85
CA ALA A 139 -23.52 0.46 2.06
C ALA A 139 -24.50 -0.35 2.91
N LYS A 140 -25.21 -1.27 2.26
CA LYS A 140 -26.05 -2.27 2.90
C LYS A 140 -25.58 -3.68 2.52
N THR A 141 -25.62 -4.60 3.47
CA THR A 141 -25.45 -6.03 3.19
C THR A 141 -26.61 -6.54 2.33
N PRO A 142 -26.49 -7.71 1.67
CA PRO A 142 -27.62 -8.38 1.02
C PRO A 142 -28.84 -8.57 1.95
N SER A 143 -28.59 -8.79 3.25
CA SER A 143 -29.62 -8.87 4.30
C SER A 143 -30.21 -7.52 4.75
N GLY A 144 -29.73 -6.39 4.24
CA GLY A 144 -30.22 -5.04 4.54
C GLY A 144 -29.62 -4.37 5.79
N ALA A 145 -28.65 -5.01 6.45
CA ALA A 145 -27.92 -4.43 7.57
C ALA A 145 -26.93 -3.36 7.09
N HIS A 146 -26.50 -2.46 7.98
CA HIS A 146 -25.45 -1.49 7.68
C HIS A 146 -24.12 -2.18 7.39
N TRP A 147 -23.44 -1.75 6.33
CA TRP A 147 -22.12 -2.23 5.93
C TRP A 147 -21.24 -1.04 5.59
N ILE A 148 -20.29 -0.74 6.47
CA ILE A 148 -19.51 0.48 6.46
C ILE A 148 -18.04 0.12 6.32
N ALA A 149 -17.32 0.86 5.49
CA ALA A 149 -15.88 0.73 5.33
C ALA A 149 -15.24 2.11 5.13
N THR A 150 -13.97 2.25 5.47
CA THR A 150 -13.13 3.41 5.13
C THR A 150 -12.04 2.98 4.16
N SER A 151 -11.74 3.82 3.17
CA SER A 151 -10.61 3.65 2.25
C SER A 151 -10.05 5.02 1.91
N CYS A 152 -8.74 5.25 2.06
CA CYS A 152 -8.22 6.61 1.97
C CYS A 152 -6.79 6.78 1.44
N GLN A 153 -6.17 5.74 0.85
CA GLN A 153 -4.78 5.77 0.39
C GLN A 153 -4.40 7.00 -0.44
N THR A 154 -5.23 7.35 -1.43
CA THR A 154 -4.93 8.44 -2.37
C THR A 154 -5.28 9.82 -1.83
N ASN A 155 -6.35 9.93 -1.05
CA ASN A 155 -6.91 11.21 -0.64
C ASN A 155 -6.45 11.68 0.74
N GLY A 156 -6.10 10.76 1.62
CA GLY A 156 -5.72 11.06 3.00
C GLY A 156 -6.71 10.54 4.04
N ALA A 157 -6.16 10.13 5.18
CA ALA A 157 -6.90 9.77 6.39
C ALA A 157 -7.68 10.96 6.99
N ASP A 158 -7.25 12.19 6.68
CA ASP A 158 -7.88 13.43 7.11
C ASP A 158 -9.33 13.61 6.64
N LEU A 159 -9.77 12.79 5.68
CA LEU A 159 -11.17 12.67 5.27
C LEU A 159 -12.14 12.32 6.40
N TRP A 160 -11.65 11.76 7.51
CA TRP A 160 -12.52 11.32 8.59
C TRP A 160 -12.00 11.46 10.02
N TRP A 161 -10.72 11.73 10.23
CA TRP A 161 -10.17 12.02 11.56
C TRP A 161 -9.01 13.01 11.47
N PRO A 162 -8.77 13.86 12.49
CA PRO A 162 -7.67 14.81 12.45
C PRO A 162 -6.33 14.08 12.43
N VAL A 163 -5.39 14.46 11.57
CA VAL A 163 -4.14 13.68 11.44
C VAL A 163 -3.01 14.53 10.85
N LYS A 164 -1.75 14.16 11.06
CA LYS A 164 -0.66 14.66 10.21
C LYS A 164 -0.67 13.79 8.94
N ASP A 165 -1.37 14.22 7.90
CA ASP A 165 -1.61 13.39 6.72
C ASP A 165 -0.43 13.39 5.77
N HIS A 166 0.57 12.55 6.07
CA HIS A 166 1.74 12.43 5.22
C HIS A 166 2.40 11.07 5.36
N VAL A 167 2.72 10.45 4.22
CA VAL A 167 3.35 9.12 4.15
C VAL A 167 4.74 9.03 4.78
N SER A 168 5.34 10.14 5.19
CA SER A 168 6.68 10.17 5.81
C SER A 168 6.66 10.17 7.34
N ASP A 169 5.49 9.98 7.94
CA ASP A 169 5.36 9.87 9.40
C ASP A 169 4.45 8.69 9.72
N GLU A 170 4.85 7.90 10.71
CA GLU A 170 4.12 6.74 11.21
C GLU A 170 4.17 6.82 12.74
N PRO A 171 3.03 7.01 13.45
CA PRO A 171 3.00 6.91 14.90
C PRO A 171 3.49 5.54 15.35
N ASP A 172 4.29 5.48 16.42
CA ASP A 172 4.82 4.23 16.98
C ASP A 172 3.72 3.24 17.41
N SER A 173 2.52 3.75 17.75
CA SER A 173 1.35 2.96 18.12
C SER A 173 0.05 3.77 18.05
N MET A 174 -1.11 3.10 18.14
CA MET A 174 -2.41 3.77 18.10
C MET A 174 -3.49 3.03 18.89
N ALA A 175 -4.32 3.76 19.63
CA ALA A 175 -5.59 3.26 20.17
C ALA A 175 -6.77 3.70 19.27
N ILE A 176 -7.67 2.77 18.97
CA ILE A 176 -8.83 2.98 18.10
C ILE A 176 -10.09 2.52 18.85
N ASN A 177 -10.91 3.48 19.27
CA ASN A 177 -12.06 3.28 20.15
C ASN A 177 -13.35 3.67 19.42
N ILE A 178 -14.10 2.68 18.93
CA ILE A 178 -15.20 2.92 17.99
C ILE A 178 -16.53 2.46 18.56
N ARG A 179 -17.46 3.39 18.71
CA ARG A 179 -18.81 3.15 19.20
C ARG A 179 -19.81 3.06 18.05
N VAL A 180 -20.54 1.96 17.99
CA VAL A 180 -21.53 1.67 16.94
C VAL A 180 -22.84 1.12 17.53
N PRO A 181 -23.99 1.27 16.85
CA PRO A 181 -25.22 0.60 17.23
C PRO A 181 -25.10 -0.93 17.17
N ASN A 182 -25.72 -1.61 18.12
CA ASN A 182 -25.87 -3.07 18.06
C ASN A 182 -26.80 -3.45 16.88
N PRO A 183 -26.58 -4.59 16.20
CA PRO A 183 -25.60 -5.65 16.46
C PRO A 183 -24.32 -5.51 15.62
N LEU A 184 -23.89 -4.30 15.26
CA LEU A 184 -22.69 -4.10 14.44
C LEU A 184 -21.40 -4.47 15.20
N VAL A 185 -20.44 -4.99 14.44
CA VAL A 185 -19.09 -5.37 14.87
C VAL A 185 -18.10 -4.48 14.15
N VAL A 186 -17.11 -3.94 14.88
CA VAL A 186 -16.01 -3.16 14.32
C VAL A 186 -14.79 -4.05 14.16
N ALA A 187 -14.38 -4.30 12.92
CA ALA A 187 -13.12 -4.94 12.55
C ALA A 187 -12.10 -3.85 12.17
N SER A 188 -11.01 -3.76 12.92
CA SER A 188 -10.02 -2.68 12.82
C SER A 188 -8.59 -3.22 12.96
N ASN A 189 -7.60 -2.33 12.81
CA ASN A 189 -6.18 -2.64 12.93
C ASN A 189 -5.79 -3.10 14.35
N GLY A 190 -4.67 -3.82 14.47
CA GLY A 190 -4.08 -4.20 15.75
C GLY A 190 -4.86 -5.31 16.48
N LYS A 191 -4.86 -5.32 17.82
CA LYS A 191 -5.62 -6.28 18.63
C LYS A 191 -6.89 -5.68 19.20
N LEU A 192 -7.96 -6.46 19.18
CA LEU A 192 -9.16 -6.14 19.96
C LEU A 192 -8.83 -6.42 21.44
N THR A 193 -8.83 -5.36 22.25
CA THR A 193 -8.46 -5.44 23.67
C THR A 193 -9.69 -5.63 24.56
N SER A 194 -10.82 -4.98 24.22
CA SER A 194 -12.08 -5.13 24.94
C SER A 194 -13.27 -4.65 24.11
N ILE A 195 -14.47 -5.08 24.52
CA ILE A 195 -15.75 -4.57 24.02
C ILE A 195 -16.54 -4.07 25.22
N GLU A 196 -16.90 -2.78 25.22
CA GLU A 196 -17.75 -2.16 26.22
C GLU A 196 -19.19 -2.08 25.70
N LYS A 197 -20.14 -2.67 26.43
CA LYS A 197 -21.57 -2.61 26.08
C LYS A 197 -22.25 -1.48 26.83
N HIS A 198 -23.02 -0.66 26.12
CA HIS A 198 -23.73 0.49 26.69
C HIS A 198 -25.22 0.22 26.87
N SER A 199 -25.86 0.97 27.78
CA SER A 199 -27.29 0.84 28.06
C SER A 199 -28.20 1.35 26.93
N ASP A 200 -27.66 2.13 25.99
CA ASP A 200 -28.39 2.73 24.87
C ASP A 200 -28.35 1.88 23.58
N SER A 201 -28.12 0.57 23.72
CA SER A 201 -28.04 -0.38 22.60
C SER A 201 -26.90 -0.09 21.61
N THR A 202 -25.80 0.47 22.10
CA THR A 202 -24.53 0.60 21.37
C THR A 202 -23.42 -0.21 22.06
N SER A 203 -22.32 -0.45 21.36
CA SER A 203 -21.10 -1.03 21.92
C SER A 203 -19.87 -0.24 21.44
N THR A 204 -18.88 -0.06 22.32
CA THR A 204 -17.56 0.46 21.95
C THR A 204 -16.58 -0.71 21.79
N TYR A 205 -15.89 -0.76 20.66
CA TYR A 205 -14.81 -1.71 20.39
C TYR A 205 -13.48 -1.00 20.60
N HIS A 206 -12.65 -1.53 21.49
CA HIS A 206 -11.35 -0.98 21.83
C HIS A 206 -10.25 -1.79 21.14
N TRP A 207 -9.62 -1.17 20.15
CA TRP A 207 -8.52 -1.75 19.38
C TRP A 207 -7.21 -1.04 19.74
N PHE A 208 -6.10 -1.79 19.69
CA PHE A 208 -4.76 -1.26 19.91
C PHE A 208 -3.79 -1.80 18.87
N VAL A 209 -3.18 -0.88 18.12
CA VAL A 209 -2.07 -1.15 17.19
C VAL A 209 -0.78 -0.96 17.96
N SER A 210 0.02 -2.02 18.11
CA SER A 210 1.25 -2.01 18.92
C SER A 210 2.52 -1.80 18.11
N THR A 211 2.38 -1.51 16.81
CA THR A 211 3.46 -1.30 15.85
C THR A 211 3.30 0.05 15.16
N PRO A 212 4.37 0.59 14.51
CA PRO A 212 4.23 1.69 13.58
C PRO A 212 3.13 1.41 12.54
N ILE A 213 2.36 2.44 12.19
CA ILE A 213 1.26 2.31 11.22
C ILE A 213 1.15 3.56 10.36
N ASN A 214 1.10 3.38 9.05
CA ASN A 214 0.80 4.47 8.14
C ASN A 214 -0.63 4.98 8.37
N VAL A 215 -0.81 6.30 8.41
CA VAL A 215 -2.11 6.88 8.76
C VAL A 215 -3.22 6.51 7.78
N TYR A 216 -2.92 6.28 6.49
CA TYR A 216 -3.94 5.79 5.54
C TYR A 216 -4.35 4.34 5.80
N ASN A 217 -3.50 3.55 6.48
CA ASN A 217 -3.77 2.15 6.80
C ASN A 217 -4.78 1.99 7.94
N VAL A 218 -5.06 3.05 8.71
CA VAL A 218 -6.07 3.03 9.76
C VAL A 218 -7.46 2.83 9.13
N ALA A 219 -8.13 1.76 9.50
CA ALA A 219 -9.33 1.30 8.81
C ALA A 219 -10.45 0.88 9.75
N LEU A 220 -11.66 1.28 9.40
CA LEU A 220 -12.89 0.84 10.05
C LEU A 220 -13.69 -0.01 9.07
N ASN A 221 -13.87 -1.30 9.40
CA ASN A 221 -14.79 -2.18 8.69
C ASN A 221 -15.90 -2.55 9.67
N ILE A 222 -17.15 -2.22 9.34
CA ILE A 222 -18.27 -2.32 10.28
C ILE A 222 -19.47 -2.98 9.61
N ALA A 223 -19.87 -4.14 10.12
CA ALA A 223 -21.02 -4.91 9.65
C ALA A 223 -21.47 -5.85 10.79
N PRO A 224 -22.57 -6.61 10.66
CA PRO A 224 -22.91 -7.66 11.63
C PRO A 224 -22.00 -8.90 11.48
N TYR A 225 -20.67 -8.71 11.51
CA TYR A 225 -19.71 -9.76 11.17
C TYR A 225 -19.79 -10.96 12.11
N LEU A 226 -19.58 -12.15 11.54
CA LEU A 226 -19.14 -13.33 12.25
C LEU A 226 -17.64 -13.52 12.04
N VAL A 227 -16.96 -14.07 13.03
CA VAL A 227 -15.50 -14.27 13.01
C VAL A 227 -15.19 -15.73 12.69
N VAL A 228 -14.32 -15.94 11.72
CA VAL A 228 -13.59 -17.20 11.50
C VAL A 228 -12.17 -16.96 11.98
N ASP A 229 -11.74 -17.67 13.01
CA ASP A 229 -10.41 -17.50 13.60
C ASP A 229 -9.57 -18.78 13.53
N GLY A 230 -8.26 -18.57 13.60
CA GLY A 230 -7.25 -19.61 13.62
C GLY A 230 -5.90 -19.02 14.02
N LYS A 231 -4.85 -19.80 13.82
CA LYS A 231 -3.47 -19.37 14.08
C LYS A 231 -2.56 -19.81 12.95
N MET A 232 -1.48 -19.08 12.79
CA MET A 232 -0.36 -19.48 11.95
C MET A 232 0.91 -19.54 12.79
N ARG A 233 1.71 -20.58 12.56
CA ARG A 233 3.09 -20.67 13.04
C ARG A 233 4.02 -19.99 12.04
N SER A 234 4.72 -18.95 12.49
CA SER A 234 5.67 -18.20 11.69
C SER A 234 6.95 -19.00 11.43
N VAL A 235 7.66 -18.68 10.35
CA VAL A 235 9.05 -19.11 10.10
C VAL A 235 10.01 -18.60 11.19
N ALA A 236 9.64 -17.58 11.97
CA ALA A 236 10.35 -17.16 13.19
C ALA A 236 10.16 -18.12 14.38
N GLY A 237 9.19 -19.04 14.32
CA GLY A 237 8.94 -20.06 15.33
C GLY A 237 7.84 -19.74 16.35
N ASP A 238 7.37 -18.50 16.41
CA ASP A 238 6.20 -18.07 17.21
C ASP A 238 4.87 -18.27 16.46
N GLU A 239 3.75 -18.23 17.18
CA GLU A 239 2.40 -18.34 16.61
C GLU A 239 1.64 -17.03 16.78
N PHE A 240 0.89 -16.62 15.76
CA PHE A 240 0.07 -15.41 15.81
C PHE A 240 -1.38 -15.67 15.35
N PRO A 241 -2.36 -14.87 15.81
CA PRO A 241 -3.76 -15.01 15.41
C PRO A 241 -3.98 -14.64 13.94
N VAL A 242 -4.82 -15.43 13.26
CA VAL A 242 -5.36 -15.12 11.94
C VAL A 242 -6.88 -15.07 12.05
N VAL A 243 -7.49 -13.98 11.59
CA VAL A 243 -8.94 -13.76 11.72
C VAL A 243 -9.57 -13.28 10.43
N PHE A 244 -10.78 -13.74 10.14
CA PHE A 244 -11.60 -13.27 9.03
C PHE A 244 -12.99 -12.85 9.55
N TYR A 245 -13.28 -11.56 9.47
CA TYR A 245 -14.59 -10.97 9.72
C TYR A 245 -15.46 -11.07 8.46
N ALA A 246 -16.39 -12.03 8.44
CA ALA A 246 -17.25 -12.33 7.32
C ALA A 246 -18.71 -11.95 7.60
N LEU A 247 -19.46 -11.57 6.57
CA LEU A 247 -20.89 -11.35 6.72
C LEU A 247 -21.58 -12.67 7.12
N PRO A 248 -22.67 -12.65 7.92
CA PRO A 248 -23.36 -13.86 8.34
C PRO A 248 -23.75 -14.79 7.18
N GLU A 249 -24.21 -14.22 6.07
CA GLU A 249 -24.59 -14.95 4.85
C GLU A 249 -23.42 -15.63 4.12
N ASP A 250 -22.18 -15.20 4.38
CA ASP A 250 -20.98 -15.65 3.67
C ASP A 250 -19.98 -16.38 4.59
N VAL A 251 -20.29 -16.59 5.87
CA VAL A 251 -19.36 -17.21 6.85
C VAL A 251 -18.87 -18.59 6.41
N GLU A 252 -19.71 -19.39 5.74
CA GLU A 252 -19.30 -20.71 5.24
C GLU A 252 -18.36 -20.61 4.02
N LYS A 253 -18.45 -19.54 3.23
CA LYS A 253 -17.47 -19.27 2.16
C LYS A 253 -16.14 -18.81 2.77
N ALA A 254 -16.20 -17.96 3.79
CA ALA A 254 -15.02 -17.53 4.53
C ALA A 254 -14.27 -18.71 5.17
N LYS A 255 -14.97 -19.65 5.81
CA LYS A 255 -14.37 -20.88 6.33
C LYS A 255 -13.69 -21.73 5.25
N LYS A 256 -14.24 -21.77 4.03
CA LYS A 256 -13.63 -22.49 2.91
C LYS A 256 -12.39 -21.80 2.36
N LEU A 257 -12.38 -20.46 2.35
CA LEU A 257 -11.23 -19.65 1.90
C LEU A 257 -10.11 -19.61 2.96
N PHE A 258 -10.44 -19.75 4.25
CA PHE A 258 -9.50 -19.56 5.36
C PHE A 258 -8.21 -20.41 5.25
N PRO A 259 -8.23 -21.71 4.86
CA PRO A 259 -6.99 -22.46 4.64
C PRO A 259 -6.09 -21.89 3.53
N GLU A 260 -6.68 -21.30 2.48
CA GLU A 260 -5.92 -20.63 1.42
C GLU A 260 -5.29 -19.33 1.92
N ILE A 261 -5.95 -18.59 2.83
CA ILE A 261 -5.37 -17.43 3.50
C ILE A 261 -4.07 -17.82 4.22
N ILE A 262 -4.10 -18.93 4.97
CA ILE A 262 -2.92 -19.46 5.66
C ILE A 262 -1.83 -19.87 4.65
N ALA A 263 -2.21 -20.51 3.54
CA ALA A 263 -1.25 -20.90 2.49
C ALA A 263 -0.57 -19.68 1.85
N HIS A 264 -1.32 -18.58 1.63
CA HIS A 264 -0.73 -17.34 1.11
C HIS A 264 0.28 -16.77 2.10
N LEU A 265 -0.06 -16.66 3.39
CA LEU A 265 0.88 -16.19 4.42
C LEU A 265 2.16 -17.05 4.49
N GLN A 266 2.02 -18.38 4.45
CA GLN A 266 3.15 -19.31 4.44
C GLN A 266 4.05 -19.10 3.23
N PHE A 267 3.46 -18.88 2.05
CA PHE A 267 4.20 -18.56 0.83
C PHE A 267 4.99 -17.25 0.99
N TYR A 268 4.36 -16.18 1.48
CA TYR A 268 5.07 -14.92 1.72
C TYR A 268 6.21 -15.08 2.72
N GLU A 269 5.99 -15.78 3.83
CA GLU A 269 7.05 -16.00 4.83
C GLU A 269 8.24 -16.81 4.29
N LYS A 270 7.96 -17.81 3.43
CA LYS A 270 8.99 -18.63 2.77
C LYS A 270 9.99 -17.75 2.00
N TYR A 271 9.51 -16.76 1.25
CA TYR A 271 10.37 -15.94 0.39
C TYR A 271 10.87 -14.66 1.08
N LEU A 272 10.05 -14.01 1.89
CA LEU A 272 10.32 -12.67 2.39
C LEU A 272 10.79 -12.65 3.86
N GLY A 273 10.54 -13.71 4.62
CA GLY A 273 10.78 -13.73 6.06
C GLY A 273 9.48 -13.56 6.88
N PRO A 274 9.56 -13.58 8.21
CA PRO A 274 8.40 -13.61 9.10
C PRO A 274 7.35 -12.53 8.80
N TYR A 275 6.09 -12.78 9.13
CA TYR A 275 5.06 -11.74 9.10
C TYR A 275 5.43 -10.60 10.08
N PRO A 276 5.52 -9.34 9.61
CA PRO A 276 6.10 -8.25 10.41
C PRO A 276 5.26 -7.84 11.62
N PHE A 277 3.92 -7.95 11.53
CA PHE A 277 2.99 -7.48 12.56
C PHE A 277 2.40 -8.62 13.41
N ARG A 278 3.13 -9.74 13.50
CA ARG A 278 2.70 -10.94 14.25
C ARG A 278 2.52 -10.72 15.75
N ILE A 279 3.10 -9.64 16.31
CA ILE A 279 2.80 -9.24 17.67
C ILE A 279 1.32 -8.93 17.84
N ASP A 280 0.64 -8.41 16.81
CA ASP A 280 -0.77 -8.03 16.80
C ASP A 280 -1.67 -9.18 16.32
N LYS A 281 -1.89 -9.24 15.00
CA LYS A 281 -2.66 -10.27 14.29
C LYS A 281 -2.44 -10.12 12.80
N TYR A 282 -2.82 -11.14 12.05
CA TYR A 282 -3.23 -10.96 10.66
C TYR A 282 -4.76 -11.02 10.56
N GLY A 283 -5.37 -10.10 9.82
CA GLY A 283 -6.81 -9.96 9.76
C GLY A 283 -7.30 -9.69 8.33
N VAL A 284 -8.51 -10.17 8.04
CA VAL A 284 -9.26 -9.90 6.81
C VAL A 284 -10.68 -9.50 7.19
N ALA A 285 -11.25 -8.49 6.53
CA ALA A 285 -12.64 -8.07 6.72
C ALA A 285 -13.37 -8.04 5.38
N GLN A 286 -14.56 -8.63 5.31
CA GLN A 286 -15.37 -8.59 4.09
C GLN A 286 -15.92 -7.18 3.86
N THR A 287 -15.60 -6.53 2.73
CA THR A 287 -15.89 -5.11 2.48
C THR A 287 -16.82 -4.84 1.30
N PRO A 288 -17.52 -3.69 1.27
CA PRO A 288 -18.39 -3.30 0.16
C PRO A 288 -17.62 -2.80 -1.08
N HIS A 289 -16.32 -2.53 -0.94
CA HIS A 289 -15.40 -2.18 -2.03
C HIS A 289 -14.40 -3.31 -2.29
N LEU A 290 -13.72 -3.27 -3.45
CA LEU A 290 -12.94 -4.39 -3.99
C LEU A 290 -11.87 -4.93 -3.03
N GLY A 291 -10.90 -4.12 -2.61
CA GLY A 291 -9.82 -4.49 -1.69
C GLY A 291 -9.08 -3.25 -1.20
N MET A 292 -8.21 -3.43 -0.20
CA MET A 292 -7.28 -2.42 0.32
C MET A 292 -6.35 -3.07 1.37
N GLU A 293 -5.06 -2.73 1.34
CA GLU A 293 -3.99 -3.32 2.13
C GLU A 293 -3.87 -2.84 3.59
N HIS A 294 -4.98 -2.45 4.20
CA HIS A 294 -4.98 -1.88 5.54
C HIS A 294 -4.27 -2.81 6.54
N GLN A 295 -3.15 -2.34 7.08
CA GLN A 295 -2.24 -3.09 7.96
C GLN A 295 -2.99 -3.91 9.03
N THR A 296 -2.76 -5.22 9.06
CA THR A 296 -3.39 -6.21 9.97
C THR A 296 -4.92 -6.40 9.83
N ILE A 297 -5.56 -5.79 8.83
CA ILE A 297 -7.00 -5.91 8.57
C ILE A 297 -7.38 -5.67 7.09
N ILE A 298 -6.91 -6.54 6.20
CA ILE A 298 -7.15 -6.43 4.76
C ILE A 298 -8.63 -6.31 4.45
N ALA A 299 -8.99 -5.33 3.62
CA ALA A 299 -10.32 -5.24 3.05
C ALA A 299 -10.51 -6.27 1.93
N TYR A 300 -11.58 -7.05 2.00
CA TYR A 300 -11.86 -8.16 1.09
C TYR A 300 -13.25 -8.03 0.46
N GLY A 301 -13.29 -7.55 -0.78
CA GLY A 301 -14.50 -7.43 -1.60
C GLY A 301 -14.47 -8.23 -2.89
N ALA A 302 -13.58 -9.22 -3.01
CA ALA A 302 -13.52 -10.14 -4.15
C ALA A 302 -14.74 -11.05 -4.28
N LYS A 303 -15.62 -11.09 -3.26
CA LYS A 303 -16.83 -11.93 -3.22
C LYS A 303 -16.53 -13.42 -3.41
N PHE A 304 -15.40 -13.91 -2.88
CA PHE A 304 -14.99 -15.32 -2.99
C PHE A 304 -14.77 -15.76 -4.44
N ASN A 305 -14.32 -14.82 -5.29
CA ASN A 305 -14.01 -15.05 -6.69
C ASN A 305 -12.52 -14.80 -6.96
N ASN A 306 -11.81 -15.89 -7.26
CA ASN A 306 -10.40 -15.91 -7.63
C ASN A 306 -10.05 -14.94 -8.77
N GLY A 307 -10.96 -14.77 -9.74
CA GLY A 307 -10.74 -13.94 -10.92
C GLY A 307 -11.05 -12.45 -10.75
N SER A 308 -11.40 -12.01 -9.54
CA SER A 308 -11.92 -10.65 -9.27
C SER A 308 -10.97 -9.52 -9.70
N MET A 309 -9.65 -9.75 -9.59
CA MET A 309 -8.62 -8.76 -9.91
C MET A 309 -7.85 -9.08 -11.22
N THR A 310 -8.18 -10.18 -11.90
CA THR A 310 -7.45 -10.69 -13.07
C THR A 310 -8.30 -10.65 -14.35
N GLY A 311 -9.31 -9.77 -14.38
CA GLY A 311 -10.25 -9.65 -15.49
C GLY A 311 -11.13 -10.89 -15.67
N GLY A 312 -11.40 -11.62 -14.58
CA GLY A 312 -12.23 -12.82 -14.55
C GLY A 312 -11.46 -14.13 -14.79
N LYS A 313 -10.15 -14.09 -15.06
CA LYS A 313 -9.37 -15.32 -15.21
C LYS A 313 -9.07 -15.95 -13.85
N ASP A 314 -9.64 -17.12 -13.60
CA ASP A 314 -9.31 -17.91 -12.41
C ASP A 314 -7.94 -18.59 -12.58
N TRP A 315 -6.98 -18.21 -11.75
CA TRP A 315 -5.64 -18.81 -11.70
C TRP A 315 -5.51 -19.88 -10.61
N GLY A 316 -6.63 -20.33 -10.06
CA GLY A 316 -6.74 -21.32 -8.99
C GLY A 316 -6.47 -20.78 -7.60
N PHE A 317 -6.40 -19.45 -7.42
CA PHE A 317 -6.23 -18.82 -6.11
C PHE A 317 -6.91 -17.46 -6.02
N ASP A 318 -7.22 -17.02 -4.80
CA ASP A 318 -7.75 -15.68 -4.58
C ASP A 318 -6.69 -14.59 -4.85
N ALA A 319 -6.69 -14.09 -6.10
CA ALA A 319 -5.70 -13.14 -6.57
C ALA A 319 -5.74 -11.80 -5.85
N LEU A 320 -6.92 -11.36 -5.40
CA LEU A 320 -7.08 -10.14 -4.61
C LEU A 320 -6.41 -10.33 -3.26
N HIS A 321 -6.86 -11.33 -2.47
CA HIS A 321 -6.30 -11.57 -1.14
C HIS A 321 -4.78 -11.75 -1.18
N HIS A 322 -4.27 -12.46 -2.18
CA HIS A 322 -2.83 -12.61 -2.36
C HIS A 322 -2.11 -11.27 -2.62
N HIS A 323 -2.66 -10.40 -3.46
CA HIS A 323 -2.06 -9.08 -3.73
C HIS A 323 -2.04 -8.21 -2.49
N GLU A 324 -3.20 -8.06 -1.84
CA GLU A 324 -3.35 -7.25 -0.64
C GLU A 324 -2.45 -7.74 0.50
N LEU A 325 -2.30 -9.07 0.65
CA LEU A 325 -1.38 -9.64 1.63
C LEU A 325 0.08 -9.24 1.38
N GLY A 326 0.47 -9.12 0.11
CA GLY A 326 1.82 -8.71 -0.25
C GLY A 326 2.20 -7.35 0.32
N HIS A 327 1.24 -6.46 0.46
CA HIS A 327 1.47 -5.11 0.97
C HIS A 327 1.82 -5.08 2.46
N GLU A 328 1.54 -6.14 3.22
CA GLU A 328 2.04 -6.26 4.59
C GLU A 328 3.58 -6.24 4.64
N TRP A 329 4.25 -6.74 3.59
CA TRP A 329 5.69 -6.54 3.38
C TRP A 329 5.98 -5.31 2.51
N TRP A 330 5.25 -5.13 1.40
CA TRP A 330 5.48 -4.11 0.38
C TRP A 330 4.45 -2.98 0.44
N GLY A 331 4.56 -2.13 1.45
CA GLY A 331 3.53 -1.14 1.75
C GLY A 331 3.60 -0.70 3.19
N ASN A 332 3.53 -1.70 4.08
CA ASN A 332 3.37 -1.51 5.52
C ASN A 332 4.70 -1.73 6.27
N LEU A 333 5.47 -2.78 5.95
CA LEU A 333 6.84 -2.94 6.46
C LEU A 333 7.84 -2.08 5.68
N VAL A 334 7.69 -2.06 4.35
CA VAL A 334 8.55 -1.32 3.42
C VAL A 334 7.71 -0.22 2.76
N THR A 335 7.60 0.91 3.46
CA THR A 335 6.81 2.06 3.02
C THR A 335 7.62 2.91 2.05
N ASN A 336 7.00 3.44 0.99
CA ASN A 336 7.68 4.36 0.07
C ASN A 336 7.89 5.72 0.78
N ALA A 337 9.09 6.29 0.69
CA ALA A 337 9.38 7.60 1.27
C ALA A 337 8.67 8.75 0.53
N ASP A 338 8.29 8.51 -0.73
CA ASP A 338 7.58 9.45 -1.60
C ASP A 338 6.74 8.66 -2.62
N TRP A 339 5.62 9.21 -3.08
CA TRP A 339 4.76 8.59 -4.09
C TRP A 339 5.51 8.22 -5.38
N LYS A 340 6.57 8.94 -5.76
CA LYS A 340 7.39 8.57 -6.93
C LYS A 340 7.98 7.15 -6.86
N ASP A 341 8.07 6.55 -5.67
CA ASP A 341 8.61 5.21 -5.45
C ASP A 341 7.50 4.13 -5.28
N MET A 342 6.22 4.46 -5.56
CA MET A 342 5.04 3.58 -5.37
C MET A 342 5.10 2.24 -6.12
N TRP A 343 5.89 2.13 -7.19
CA TRP A 343 6.10 0.84 -7.87
C TRP A 343 6.71 -0.24 -6.95
N ILE A 344 7.38 0.16 -5.85
CA ILE A 344 7.89 -0.78 -4.85
C ILE A 344 6.73 -1.52 -4.17
N HIS A 345 5.60 -0.84 -3.93
CA HIS A 345 4.41 -1.47 -3.35
C HIS A 345 3.75 -2.35 -4.41
N GLU A 346 3.32 -1.72 -5.50
CA GLU A 346 2.43 -2.38 -6.47
C GLU A 346 3.12 -3.39 -7.36
N GLY A 347 4.33 -3.06 -7.83
CA GLY A 347 5.10 -3.91 -8.72
C GLY A 347 5.61 -5.18 -8.02
N PHE A 348 5.97 -5.08 -6.73
CA PHE A 348 6.41 -6.23 -5.95
C PHE A 348 5.25 -7.14 -5.61
N CYS A 349 4.11 -6.60 -5.12
CA CYS A 349 2.89 -7.39 -4.89
C CYS A 349 2.44 -8.14 -6.16
N SER A 350 2.39 -7.43 -7.28
CA SER A 350 2.04 -8.00 -8.59
C SER A 350 3.01 -9.12 -9.02
N TYR A 351 4.31 -8.96 -8.75
CA TYR A 351 5.32 -9.98 -9.05
C TYR A 351 5.20 -11.22 -8.17
N MET A 352 4.86 -11.06 -6.89
CA MET A 352 4.70 -12.17 -5.95
C MET A 352 3.58 -13.12 -6.38
N GLN A 353 2.54 -12.65 -7.08
CA GLN A 353 1.51 -13.51 -7.65
C GLN A 353 2.06 -14.47 -8.73
N ALA A 354 2.99 -14.00 -9.58
CA ALA A 354 3.66 -14.87 -10.54
C ALA A 354 4.51 -15.93 -9.81
N LEU A 355 5.27 -15.52 -8.79
CA LEU A 355 6.05 -16.45 -7.97
C LEU A 355 5.16 -17.49 -7.25
N TYR A 356 3.96 -17.12 -6.83
CA TYR A 356 3.03 -18.06 -6.21
C TYR A 356 2.53 -19.13 -7.19
N GLN A 357 2.33 -18.77 -8.45
CA GLN A 357 2.07 -19.74 -9.51
C GLN A 357 3.25 -20.69 -9.72
N GLU A 358 4.49 -20.17 -9.66
CA GLU A 358 5.69 -21.01 -9.71
C GLU A 358 5.76 -22.01 -8.56
N ASP A 359 5.49 -21.55 -7.34
CA ASP A 359 5.56 -22.35 -6.13
C ASP A 359 4.54 -23.50 -6.15
N ARG A 360 3.35 -23.22 -6.68
CA ARG A 360 2.24 -24.19 -6.75
C ARG A 360 2.36 -25.15 -7.92
N LEU A 361 2.71 -24.65 -9.10
CA LEU A 361 2.50 -25.34 -10.38
C LEU A 361 3.76 -25.38 -11.26
N GLY A 362 4.87 -24.80 -10.83
CA GLY A 362 6.14 -24.82 -11.54
C GLY A 362 6.30 -23.71 -12.58
N LYS A 363 7.43 -23.79 -13.30
CA LYS A 363 7.94 -22.73 -14.18
C LYS A 363 6.99 -22.37 -15.32
N GLU A 364 6.29 -23.34 -15.90
CA GLU A 364 5.38 -23.11 -17.02
C GLU A 364 4.20 -22.21 -16.59
N ALA A 365 3.64 -22.45 -15.39
CA ALA A 365 2.58 -21.61 -14.83
C ALA A 365 3.08 -20.20 -14.49
N TYR A 366 4.31 -20.08 -13.98
CA TYR A 366 4.98 -18.79 -13.78
C TYR A 366 5.06 -17.97 -15.08
N LEU A 367 5.56 -18.59 -16.14
CA LEU A 367 5.71 -17.95 -17.44
C LEU A 367 4.34 -17.54 -18.01
N GLU A 368 3.33 -18.42 -17.93
CA GLU A 368 1.98 -18.08 -18.36
C GLU A 368 1.43 -16.86 -17.62
N TYR A 369 1.59 -16.81 -16.29
CA TYR A 369 1.11 -15.71 -15.45
C TYR A 369 1.80 -14.39 -15.81
N ILE A 370 3.14 -14.35 -15.76
CA ILE A 370 3.89 -13.12 -16.02
C ILE A 370 3.72 -12.65 -17.46
N HIS A 371 3.59 -13.55 -18.44
CA HIS A 371 3.27 -13.21 -19.82
C HIS A 371 1.87 -12.62 -19.97
N GLY A 372 0.90 -13.13 -19.20
CA GLY A 372 -0.44 -12.54 -19.10
C GLY A 372 -0.44 -11.09 -18.61
N MET A 373 0.52 -10.72 -17.77
CA MET A 373 0.68 -9.37 -17.24
C MET A 373 1.32 -8.38 -18.22
N ARG A 374 1.77 -8.81 -19.41
CA ARG A 374 2.39 -7.91 -20.41
C ARG A 374 1.40 -6.95 -21.11
N ARG A 375 0.24 -6.72 -20.50
CA ARG A 375 -0.84 -5.86 -21.01
C ARG A 375 -0.77 -4.49 -20.34
N PHE A 376 0.18 -3.67 -20.75
CA PHE A 376 0.30 -2.29 -20.28
C PHE A 376 0.84 -1.37 -21.35
N THR A 377 0.46 -0.09 -21.28
CA THR A 377 1.04 0.97 -22.11
C THR A 377 2.08 1.71 -21.29
N ASN A 378 3.28 1.85 -21.85
CA ASN A 378 4.40 2.55 -21.23
C ASN A 378 4.26 4.07 -21.34
N VAL A 379 3.26 4.62 -20.65
CA VAL A 379 2.95 6.07 -20.72
C VAL A 379 3.83 6.93 -19.82
N LEU A 380 4.38 6.36 -18.75
CA LEU A 380 5.19 7.07 -17.74
C LEU A 380 6.32 6.17 -17.21
N PRO A 381 7.42 6.76 -16.70
CA PRO A 381 8.35 6.06 -15.80
C PRO A 381 7.61 5.51 -14.57
N ILE A 382 8.06 4.37 -14.03
CA ILE A 382 7.47 3.79 -12.81
C ILE A 382 8.14 4.30 -11.53
N ALA A 383 9.33 4.88 -11.64
CA ALA A 383 9.87 5.75 -10.59
C ALA A 383 10.60 6.94 -11.22
N PRO A 384 9.94 8.08 -11.49
CA PRO A 384 10.62 9.29 -11.93
C PRO A 384 11.59 9.82 -10.85
N ASN A 385 12.46 10.76 -11.23
CA ASN A 385 13.41 11.36 -10.27
C ASN A 385 12.76 12.50 -9.47
N GLU A 386 11.75 13.15 -10.03
CA GLU A 386 11.02 14.24 -9.41
C GLU A 386 10.01 13.72 -8.39
N VAL A 387 9.77 14.49 -7.31
CA VAL A 387 8.68 14.27 -6.35
C VAL A 387 7.34 14.20 -7.09
N LYS A 388 6.46 13.32 -6.62
CA LYS A 388 5.12 13.14 -7.18
C LYS A 388 4.05 13.18 -6.10
N THR A 389 2.83 13.54 -6.48
CA THR A 389 1.65 13.25 -5.67
C THR A 389 1.08 11.87 -6.01
N ALA A 390 0.16 11.37 -5.17
CA ALA A 390 -0.52 10.10 -5.44
C ALA A 390 -1.19 10.13 -6.83
N LYS A 391 -1.95 11.20 -7.12
CA LYS A 391 -2.66 11.35 -8.39
C LYS A 391 -1.75 11.36 -9.62
N GLU A 392 -0.52 11.84 -9.51
CA GLU A 392 0.41 11.90 -10.64
C GLU A 392 1.00 10.53 -10.99
N ILE A 393 1.33 9.71 -9.98
CA ILE A 393 2.05 8.43 -10.18
C ILE A 393 1.13 7.22 -10.33
N TYR A 394 -0.06 7.25 -9.72
CA TYR A 394 -0.93 6.08 -9.59
C TYR A 394 -1.58 5.72 -10.93
N ARG A 395 -0.86 4.94 -11.74
CA ARG A 395 -1.22 4.51 -13.11
C ARG A 395 -0.84 3.05 -13.31
N ALA A 396 -1.55 2.35 -14.19
CA ALA A 396 -1.36 0.93 -14.47
C ALA A 396 0.10 0.44 -14.64
N PRO A 397 1.07 1.21 -15.19
CA PRO A 397 2.45 0.74 -15.30
C PRO A 397 3.12 0.36 -13.98
N ILE A 398 2.80 1.00 -12.85
CA ILE A 398 3.48 0.71 -11.57
C ILE A 398 3.30 -0.75 -11.13
N TYR A 399 2.18 -1.38 -11.50
CA TYR A 399 1.87 -2.79 -11.29
C TYR A 399 2.62 -3.67 -12.30
N ASN A 400 2.15 -3.69 -13.54
CA ASN A 400 2.55 -4.68 -14.53
C ASN A 400 3.97 -4.46 -15.04
N LYS A 401 4.37 -3.20 -15.28
CA LYS A 401 5.74 -2.91 -15.68
C LYS A 401 6.69 -3.17 -14.51
N GLY A 402 6.30 -2.78 -13.28
CA GLY A 402 7.07 -3.09 -12.07
C GLY A 402 7.35 -4.59 -11.92
N ALA A 403 6.32 -5.43 -12.05
CA ALA A 403 6.47 -6.88 -12.01
C ALA A 403 7.36 -7.42 -13.14
N TRP A 404 7.21 -6.91 -14.36
CA TRP A 404 8.08 -7.28 -15.49
C TRP A 404 9.53 -6.83 -15.34
N THR A 405 9.77 -5.70 -14.67
CA THR A 405 11.10 -5.25 -14.29
C THR A 405 11.73 -6.24 -13.32
N LEU A 406 11.01 -6.70 -12.29
CA LEU A 406 11.50 -7.72 -11.36
C LEU A 406 11.73 -9.08 -12.04
N HIS A 407 10.85 -9.48 -12.95
CA HIS A 407 11.03 -10.69 -13.78
C HIS A 407 12.32 -10.62 -14.61
N THR A 408 12.54 -9.51 -15.31
CA THR A 408 13.76 -9.30 -16.11
C THR A 408 15.00 -9.22 -15.23
N LEU A 409 14.88 -8.62 -14.04
CA LEU A 409 15.96 -8.56 -13.05
C LEU A 409 16.32 -9.94 -12.53
N ARG A 410 15.34 -10.81 -12.24
CA ARG A 410 15.59 -12.21 -11.86
C ARG A 410 16.38 -12.95 -12.92
N TYR A 411 16.03 -12.78 -14.19
CA TYR A 411 16.80 -13.33 -15.30
C TYR A 411 18.25 -12.81 -15.34
N LEU A 412 18.44 -11.50 -15.11
CA LEU A 412 19.76 -10.88 -15.09
C LEU A 412 20.64 -11.43 -13.96
N LEU A 413 20.11 -11.44 -12.73
CA LEU A 413 20.84 -11.79 -11.50
C LEU A 413 20.95 -13.30 -11.25
N GLY A 414 20.02 -14.09 -11.77
CA GLY A 414 19.81 -15.48 -11.41
C GLY A 414 19.09 -15.64 -10.07
N ASP A 415 18.40 -16.78 -9.90
CA ASP A 415 17.49 -17.05 -8.78
C ASP A 415 18.12 -16.84 -7.41
N LYS A 416 19.30 -17.42 -7.16
CA LYS A 416 19.97 -17.34 -5.86
C LYS A 416 20.19 -15.89 -5.41
N THR A 417 20.68 -15.04 -6.31
CA THR A 417 20.94 -13.62 -6.03
C THR A 417 19.64 -12.85 -5.92
N PHE A 418 18.69 -13.11 -6.81
CA PHE A 418 17.40 -12.41 -6.83
C PHE A 418 16.57 -12.66 -5.56
N PHE A 419 16.43 -13.91 -5.11
CA PHE A 419 15.69 -14.20 -3.87
C PHE A 419 16.39 -13.65 -2.63
N LYS A 420 17.74 -13.59 -2.63
CA LYS A 420 18.50 -12.90 -1.58
C LYS A 420 18.20 -11.39 -1.57
N VAL A 421 18.09 -10.76 -2.75
CA VAL A 421 17.71 -9.35 -2.89
C VAL A 421 16.30 -9.09 -2.37
N LEU A 422 15.32 -9.93 -2.75
CA LEU A 422 13.94 -9.80 -2.25
C LEU A 422 13.88 -9.88 -0.72
N ARG A 423 14.49 -10.90 -0.12
CA ARG A 423 14.53 -11.04 1.34
C ARG A 423 15.24 -9.87 2.02
N LYS A 424 16.36 -9.39 1.45
CA LYS A 424 17.07 -8.20 1.95
C LYS A 424 16.26 -6.91 1.82
N MET A 425 15.41 -6.81 0.81
CA MET A 425 14.50 -5.67 0.68
C MET A 425 13.42 -5.71 1.75
N ALA A 426 12.92 -6.87 2.17
CA ALA A 426 12.03 -6.95 3.33
C ALA A 426 12.80 -6.68 4.63
N TYR A 427 13.89 -7.44 4.85
CA TYR A 427 14.72 -7.38 6.06
C TYR A 427 16.20 -7.22 5.70
N PRO A 428 16.76 -5.99 5.81
CA PRO A 428 18.15 -5.71 5.47
C PRO A 428 19.18 -6.57 6.22
N ASN A 429 18.84 -7.02 7.42
CA ASN A 429 19.68 -7.85 8.28
C ASN A 429 18.84 -8.77 9.19
N ALA A 430 19.51 -9.72 9.86
CA ALA A 430 18.88 -10.71 10.71
C ALA A 430 18.25 -10.14 11.99
N GLU A 431 18.75 -8.99 12.50
CA GLU A 431 18.18 -8.33 13.67
C GLU A 431 16.77 -7.81 13.36
N MET A 432 16.61 -7.13 12.22
CA MET A 432 15.30 -6.67 11.74
C MET A 432 14.36 -7.83 11.40
N GLU A 433 14.87 -8.92 10.83
CA GLU A 433 14.07 -10.12 10.55
C GLU A 433 13.52 -10.79 11.82
N ALA A 434 14.23 -10.65 12.94
CA ALA A 434 13.84 -11.26 14.21
C ALA A 434 12.77 -10.47 14.97
N THR A 435 12.51 -9.19 14.63
CA THR A 435 11.55 -8.37 15.37
C THR A 435 10.11 -8.68 14.97
N SER A 436 9.16 -8.39 15.87
CA SER A 436 7.71 -8.59 15.68
C SER A 436 6.89 -7.35 16.03
N ASP A 437 7.52 -6.35 16.61
CA ASP A 437 6.93 -5.10 17.12
C ASP A 437 6.87 -3.99 16.06
N GLY A 438 7.10 -4.34 14.78
CA GLY A 438 7.15 -3.39 13.69
C GLY A 438 8.36 -2.45 13.71
N SER A 439 9.34 -2.64 14.60
CA SER A 439 10.59 -1.85 14.58
C SER A 439 11.41 -2.02 13.28
N ALA A 440 11.07 -3.02 12.46
CA ALA A 440 11.63 -3.21 11.13
C ALA A 440 10.95 -2.33 10.05
N CYS A 441 9.82 -1.68 10.36
CA CYS A 441 9.14 -0.73 9.47
C CYS A 441 10.07 0.40 9.08
N ARG A 442 10.09 0.73 7.79
CA ARG A 442 11.02 1.70 7.24
C ARG A 442 10.52 2.34 5.96
N PHE A 443 10.83 3.63 5.81
CA PHE A 443 10.69 4.33 4.55
C PHE A 443 11.84 4.00 3.61
N VAL A 444 11.51 3.76 2.33
CA VAL A 444 12.47 3.39 1.30
C VAL A 444 12.30 4.20 0.02
N GLN A 445 13.39 4.29 -0.72
CA GLN A 445 13.42 4.83 -2.07
C GLN A 445 13.84 3.75 -3.05
N THR A 446 13.57 3.96 -4.33
CA THR A 446 14.07 3.09 -5.41
C THR A 446 15.60 2.95 -5.35
N SER A 447 16.33 3.98 -4.92
CA SER A 447 17.80 3.92 -4.76
C SER A 447 18.26 2.90 -3.72
N ASP A 448 17.48 2.66 -2.67
CA ASP A 448 17.81 1.64 -1.66
C ASP A 448 17.72 0.24 -2.28
N PHE A 449 16.68 -0.01 -3.08
CA PHE A 449 16.54 -1.27 -3.80
C PHE A 449 17.67 -1.48 -4.83
N ILE A 450 18.03 -0.44 -5.58
CA ILE A 450 19.17 -0.48 -6.52
C ILE A 450 20.45 -0.86 -5.76
N LYS A 451 20.73 -0.19 -4.64
CA LYS A 451 21.91 -0.47 -3.82
C LYS A 451 21.92 -1.92 -3.31
N ILE A 452 20.79 -2.44 -2.82
CA ILE A 452 20.68 -3.84 -2.39
C ILE A 452 20.97 -4.80 -3.56
N CYS A 453 20.48 -4.50 -4.76
CA CYS A 453 20.74 -5.31 -5.96
C CYS A 453 22.23 -5.31 -6.32
N GLU A 454 22.88 -4.15 -6.35
CA GLU A 454 24.29 -3.99 -6.68
C GLU A 454 25.19 -4.66 -5.63
N GLU A 455 24.92 -4.47 -4.34
CA GLU A 455 25.66 -5.12 -3.24
C GLU A 455 25.52 -6.66 -3.26
N ALA A 456 24.32 -7.17 -3.56
CA ALA A 456 24.08 -8.61 -3.58
C ALA A 456 24.70 -9.30 -4.82
N SER A 457 24.76 -8.60 -5.95
CA SER A 457 25.20 -9.15 -7.24
C SER A 457 26.65 -8.84 -7.59
N GLY A 458 27.23 -7.76 -7.04
CA GLY A 458 28.52 -7.23 -7.46
C GLY A 458 28.50 -6.55 -8.83
N LEU A 459 27.33 -6.32 -9.43
CA LEU A 459 27.16 -5.69 -10.74
C LEU A 459 26.83 -4.20 -10.57
N ASN A 460 27.29 -3.36 -11.50
CA ASN A 460 26.70 -2.04 -11.69
C ASN A 460 25.39 -2.19 -12.49
N LEU A 461 24.27 -1.76 -11.91
CA LEU A 461 22.93 -1.93 -12.46
C LEU A 461 22.27 -0.59 -12.81
N THR A 462 23.00 0.52 -12.72
CA THR A 462 22.47 1.86 -13.06
C THR A 462 21.82 1.86 -14.45
N TRP A 463 22.48 1.26 -15.45
CA TRP A 463 21.94 1.16 -16.82
C TRP A 463 20.61 0.40 -16.91
N PHE A 464 20.39 -0.60 -16.05
CA PHE A 464 19.17 -1.42 -16.03
C PHE A 464 18.01 -0.58 -15.49
N PHE A 465 18.22 0.05 -14.34
CA PHE A 465 17.18 0.85 -13.67
C PHE A 465 16.90 2.17 -14.39
N ASP A 466 17.90 2.78 -15.00
CA ASP A 466 17.71 3.99 -15.82
C ASP A 466 16.75 3.72 -16.98
N ILE A 467 16.81 2.54 -17.59
CA ILE A 467 15.96 2.19 -18.73
C ILE A 467 14.61 1.66 -18.28
N TYR A 468 14.57 0.70 -17.35
CA TYR A 468 13.31 0.05 -16.99
C TYR A 468 12.48 0.80 -15.97
N VAL A 469 13.10 1.60 -15.11
CA VAL A 469 12.42 2.25 -13.98
C VAL A 469 12.30 3.75 -14.18
N ARG A 470 13.40 4.43 -14.56
CA ARG A 470 13.45 5.90 -14.71
C ARG A 470 12.90 6.42 -16.03
N GLN A 471 12.59 5.54 -16.98
CA GLN A 471 12.06 5.92 -18.29
C GLN A 471 10.76 5.20 -18.60
N ALA A 472 9.89 5.86 -19.38
CA ALA A 472 8.66 5.26 -19.88
C ALA A 472 8.97 4.20 -20.95
N ALA A 473 9.66 4.61 -22.03
CA ALA A 473 9.95 3.78 -23.19
C ALA A 473 10.83 2.56 -22.84
N LEU A 474 10.53 1.43 -23.47
CA LEU A 474 11.29 0.19 -23.34
C LEU A 474 12.44 0.12 -24.35
N PRO A 475 13.49 -0.66 -24.06
CA PRO A 475 14.52 -0.96 -25.05
C PRO A 475 13.93 -1.80 -26.19
N VAL A 476 14.34 -1.52 -27.42
CA VAL A 476 13.99 -2.30 -28.62
C VAL A 476 15.14 -3.25 -28.92
N LEU A 477 14.84 -4.52 -29.15
CA LEU A 477 15.84 -5.46 -29.67
C LEU A 477 15.73 -5.56 -31.18
N GLU A 478 16.64 -4.88 -31.90
CA GLU A 478 16.73 -5.00 -33.34
C GLU A 478 17.24 -6.40 -33.70
N LYS A 479 16.50 -7.09 -34.58
CA LYS A 479 16.79 -8.45 -35.05
C LYS A 479 16.82 -8.46 -36.57
N THR A 480 17.95 -8.85 -37.14
CA THR A 480 18.11 -9.07 -38.58
C THR A 480 18.66 -10.48 -38.83
N VAL A 481 18.11 -11.18 -39.83
CA VAL A 481 18.59 -12.50 -40.24
C VAL A 481 18.91 -12.44 -41.72
N GLU A 482 20.21 -12.52 -42.05
CA GLU A 482 20.72 -12.46 -43.43
C GLU A 482 21.87 -13.46 -43.59
N ASN A 483 21.91 -14.19 -44.71
CA ASN A 483 23.00 -15.13 -45.05
C ASN A 483 23.38 -16.10 -43.91
N ASN A 484 22.37 -16.66 -43.23
CA ASN A 484 22.53 -17.53 -42.06
C ASN A 484 23.29 -16.90 -40.88
N VAL A 485 23.20 -15.56 -40.74
CA VAL A 485 23.71 -14.81 -39.60
C VAL A 485 22.55 -14.08 -38.94
N LEU A 486 22.38 -14.32 -37.64
CA LEU A 486 21.51 -13.55 -36.77
C LEU A 486 22.30 -12.36 -36.22
N PHE A 487 21.90 -11.14 -36.58
CA PHE A 487 22.39 -9.91 -35.97
C PHE A 487 21.40 -9.41 -34.91
N LEU A 488 21.91 -9.06 -33.73
CA LEU A 488 21.15 -8.50 -32.63
C LEU A 488 21.80 -7.24 -32.10
N LYS A 489 21.00 -6.19 -31.87
CA LYS A 489 21.45 -4.94 -31.27
C LYS A 489 20.36 -4.32 -30.41
N TRP A 490 20.73 -3.82 -29.24
CA TRP A 490 19.84 -2.99 -28.43
C TRP A 490 19.78 -1.57 -28.95
N LYS A 491 18.55 -1.06 -29.07
CA LYS A 491 18.27 0.36 -29.26
C LYS A 491 17.52 0.86 -28.03
N THR A 492 18.14 1.79 -27.32
CA THR A 492 17.58 2.42 -26.11
C THR A 492 17.07 3.82 -26.41
N PRO A 493 16.16 4.33 -25.58
CA PRO A 493 15.94 5.77 -25.55
C PRO A 493 17.24 6.47 -25.17
N ASP A 494 17.50 7.61 -25.82
CA ASP A 494 18.71 8.44 -25.67
C ASP A 494 20.05 7.73 -25.96
N GLN A 495 20.04 6.59 -26.65
CA GLN A 495 21.23 5.85 -27.10
C GLN A 495 22.22 5.45 -25.98
N ARG A 496 21.73 5.30 -24.74
CA ARG A 496 22.56 4.96 -23.58
C ARG A 496 23.00 3.48 -23.63
N PRO A 497 24.19 3.12 -23.09
CA PRO A 497 24.63 1.73 -23.03
C PRO A 497 23.62 0.83 -22.30
N PHE A 498 23.32 -0.33 -22.87
CA PHE A 498 22.37 -1.29 -22.32
C PHE A 498 22.85 -2.71 -22.58
N PRO A 499 23.83 -3.20 -21.80
CA PRO A 499 24.46 -4.51 -22.00
C PRO A 499 23.58 -5.68 -21.50
N MET A 500 22.26 -5.61 -21.69
CA MET A 500 21.34 -6.68 -21.28
C MET A 500 21.66 -7.95 -22.07
N PRO A 501 22.05 -9.06 -21.40
CA PRO A 501 22.29 -10.31 -22.09
C PRO A 501 20.99 -10.94 -22.57
N ILE A 502 21.05 -11.78 -23.60
CA ILE A 502 19.88 -12.50 -24.10
C ILE A 502 20.19 -13.97 -24.35
N THR A 503 19.25 -14.84 -23.97
CA THR A 503 19.33 -16.26 -24.27
C THR A 503 18.84 -16.52 -25.68
N ILE A 504 19.59 -17.33 -26.41
CA ILE A 504 19.29 -17.70 -27.79
C ILE A 504 19.32 -19.22 -27.86
N LYS A 505 18.27 -19.77 -28.46
CA LYS A 505 18.15 -21.20 -28.73
C LYS A 505 18.47 -21.47 -30.20
N THR A 506 19.47 -22.30 -30.45
CA THR A 506 19.83 -22.78 -31.79
C THR A 506 19.71 -24.31 -31.80
N GLY A 507 18.69 -24.83 -32.48
CA GLY A 507 18.33 -26.25 -32.38
C GLY A 507 18.01 -26.64 -30.92
N LYS A 508 18.85 -27.52 -30.33
CA LYS A 508 18.70 -27.95 -28.93
C LYS A 508 19.54 -27.15 -27.94
N GLU A 509 20.49 -26.35 -28.40
CA GLU A 509 21.40 -25.60 -27.54
C GLU A 509 20.81 -24.27 -27.12
N TRP A 510 21.02 -23.90 -25.85
CA TRP A 510 20.63 -22.61 -25.29
C TRP A 510 21.88 -21.91 -24.81
N LYS A 511 22.13 -20.70 -25.31
CA LYS A 511 23.31 -19.92 -24.92
C LYS A 511 22.92 -18.48 -24.64
N ARG A 512 23.43 -17.96 -23.53
CA ARG A 512 23.28 -16.56 -23.13
C ARG A 512 24.42 -15.74 -23.72
N PHE A 513 24.08 -14.64 -24.38
CA PHE A 513 25.03 -13.73 -25.01
C PHE A 513 24.91 -12.34 -24.42
N GLU A 514 26.04 -11.72 -24.09
CA GLU A 514 26.10 -10.28 -23.85
C GLU A 514 25.98 -9.53 -25.17
N ILE A 515 25.17 -8.48 -25.21
CA ILE A 515 24.99 -7.65 -26.39
C ILE A 515 25.66 -6.29 -26.12
N PRO A 516 26.87 -6.04 -26.66
CA PRO A 516 27.51 -4.73 -26.54
C PRO A 516 26.77 -3.70 -27.41
N SER A 517 27.08 -2.42 -27.24
CA SER A 517 26.44 -1.31 -27.97
C SER A 517 26.50 -1.46 -29.50
N LYS A 518 27.52 -2.13 -30.04
CA LYS A 518 27.66 -2.41 -31.48
C LYS A 518 26.82 -3.59 -31.99
N GLY A 519 26.18 -4.34 -31.09
CA GLY A 519 25.47 -5.58 -31.40
C GLY A 519 26.38 -6.80 -31.49
N ILE A 520 25.78 -7.96 -31.75
CA ILE A 520 26.44 -9.24 -31.98
C ILE A 520 25.94 -9.88 -33.27
N SER A 521 26.80 -10.67 -33.90
CA SER A 521 26.47 -11.52 -35.04
C SER A 521 26.68 -12.98 -34.66
N ILE A 522 25.67 -13.81 -34.92
CA ILE A 522 25.67 -15.22 -34.56
C ILE A 522 25.40 -16.03 -35.83
N PRO A 523 26.40 -16.73 -36.38
CA PRO A 523 26.18 -17.64 -37.48
C PRO A 523 25.37 -18.85 -37.02
N PHE A 524 24.52 -19.39 -37.91
CA PHE A 524 23.78 -20.64 -37.69
C PHE A 524 23.82 -21.51 -38.96
N ASP A 525 23.46 -22.78 -38.85
CA ASP A 525 23.63 -23.78 -39.92
C ASP A 525 22.59 -23.68 -41.06
N GLY A 526 21.67 -22.72 -40.98
CA GLY A 526 20.61 -22.47 -41.96
C GLY A 526 19.42 -23.44 -41.89
N LYS A 527 19.44 -24.47 -41.02
CA LYS A 527 18.31 -25.43 -40.92
C LYS A 527 17.11 -24.85 -40.19
N GLU A 528 17.36 -24.18 -39.08
CA GLU A 528 16.35 -23.49 -38.27
C GLU A 528 16.91 -22.14 -37.82
N ALA A 529 16.08 -21.09 -37.90
CA ALA A 529 16.46 -19.77 -37.41
C ALA A 529 16.57 -19.79 -35.87
N PRO A 530 17.60 -19.17 -35.26
CA PRO A 530 17.72 -19.13 -33.81
C PRO A 530 16.53 -18.40 -33.18
N ILE A 531 16.02 -18.95 -32.08
CA ILE A 531 14.93 -18.37 -31.30
C ILE A 531 15.54 -17.46 -30.24
N VAL A 532 15.19 -16.18 -30.31
CA VAL A 532 15.71 -15.14 -29.42
C VAL A 532 14.78 -15.00 -28.23
N ASP A 533 15.33 -15.08 -27.02
CA ASP A 533 14.59 -15.11 -25.75
C ASP A 533 13.42 -16.10 -25.78
N PRO A 534 13.70 -17.40 -25.97
CA PRO A 534 12.69 -18.44 -26.21
C PRO A 534 11.64 -18.57 -25.10
N GLU A 535 11.92 -18.11 -23.88
CA GLU A 535 10.99 -18.13 -22.74
C GLU A 535 10.47 -16.74 -22.37
N GLY A 536 10.85 -15.69 -23.11
CA GLY A 536 10.34 -14.34 -22.90
C GLY A 536 10.76 -13.69 -21.58
N TRP A 537 12.00 -13.91 -21.12
CA TRP A 537 12.52 -13.38 -19.86
C TRP A 537 12.80 -11.88 -19.86
N VAL A 538 13.03 -11.30 -21.04
CA VAL A 538 13.51 -9.92 -21.16
C VAL A 538 12.38 -9.01 -21.61
N LEU A 539 12.02 -8.04 -20.77
CA LEU A 539 11.10 -6.96 -21.11
C LEU A 539 11.72 -6.10 -22.22
N LYS A 540 11.10 -6.11 -23.41
CA LYS A 540 11.58 -5.39 -24.60
C LYS A 540 10.44 -5.10 -25.56
N MET A 541 10.68 -4.22 -26.51
CA MET A 541 9.84 -4.04 -27.71
C MET A 541 10.38 -4.87 -28.87
#